data_AF-A0A7S3N8D5-F1
#
_entry.id   AF-A0A7S3N8D5-F1
#
_cell.length_a   1.000
_cell.length_b   1.000
_cell.length_c   1.000
_cell.angle_alpha   90.00
_cell.angle_beta   90.00
_cell.angle_gamma   90.00
#
_symmetry.space_group_name_H-M   'P 1'
#
loop_
_entity.id
_entity.type
_entity.pdbx_description
1 polymer ?
#
loop_
_entity_poly.entity_id
_entity_poly.type
_entity_poly.pdbx_seq_one_letter_code
_entity_poly.pdbx_strand_id
1 'polypeptide(L)'
;GSIKTTISRTNKNLFLNLRQYYTACGKNPFDYLPTTYLIKNGAEDETFDKFLLETKHLPKYTCWIIKPGENTNRGKGIKLCNTTKELVQYMNSYKRRSYIVQRYITRPLLINKRKFDIR
;
A
#
# COMPACT_ATOMS: atom_id res chain seq x y z
N GLY A 1 -19.99 0.78 22.71
CA GLY A 1 -20.43 0.20 21.42
C GLY A 1 -19.39 -0.81 20.98
N SER A 2 -19.76 -2.09 20.87
CA SER A 2 -18.81 -3.18 20.59
C SER A 2 -18.15 -2.99 19.22
N ILE A 3 -16.83 -2.80 19.24
CA ILE A 3 -15.99 -2.90 18.04
C ILE A 3 -16.05 -4.37 17.62
N LYS A 4 -16.86 -4.68 16.61
CA LYS A 4 -16.79 -5.98 15.94
C LYS A 4 -15.40 -6.11 15.34
N THR A 5 -14.56 -6.93 15.94
CA THR A 5 -13.22 -7.26 15.45
C THR A 5 -13.35 -8.05 14.15
N THR A 6 -13.56 -7.35 13.04
CA THR A 6 -13.53 -7.97 11.71
C THR A 6 -12.09 -8.42 11.47
N ILE A 7 -11.85 -9.73 11.57
CA ILE A 7 -10.57 -10.33 11.19
C ILE A 7 -10.25 -9.87 9.78
N SER A 8 -9.20 -9.07 9.64
CA SER A 8 -8.77 -8.57 8.34
C SER A 8 -8.16 -9.70 7.53
N ARG A 9 -8.92 -10.23 6.57
CA ARG A 9 -8.47 -11.29 5.66
C ARG A 9 -7.66 -10.78 4.46
N THR A 10 -7.58 -9.47 4.24
CA THR A 10 -6.90 -8.86 3.07
C THR A 10 -6.06 -7.65 3.45
N ASN A 11 -5.04 -7.33 2.64
CA ASN A 11 -4.24 -6.12 2.83
C ASN A 11 -5.09 -4.84 2.82
N LYS A 12 -6.14 -4.83 2.00
CA LYS A 12 -7.12 -3.73 1.92
C LYS A 12 -7.85 -3.52 3.24
N ASN A 13 -8.42 -4.57 3.81
CA ASN A 13 -9.17 -4.45 5.06
C ASN A 13 -8.24 -4.08 6.23
N LEU A 14 -7.00 -4.56 6.21
CA LEU A 14 -6.01 -4.24 7.24
C LEU A 14 -5.71 -2.75 7.23
N PHE A 15 -5.42 -2.20 6.05
CA PHE A 15 -5.18 -0.76 5.89
C PHE A 15 -6.39 0.07 6.35
N LEU A 16 -7.60 -0.30 5.92
CA LEU A 16 -8.81 0.43 6.30
C LEU A 16 -9.05 0.42 7.81
N ASN A 17 -8.90 -0.74 8.45
CA ASN A 17 -9.07 -0.88 9.90
C ASN A 17 -8.04 -0.06 10.67
N LEU A 18 -6.76 -0.15 10.32
CA LEU A 18 -5.70 0.60 11.00
C LEU A 18 -5.85 2.11 10.78
N ARG A 19 -6.20 2.53 9.56
CA ARG A 19 -6.49 3.94 9.25
C ARG A 19 -7.64 4.45 10.13
N GLN A 20 -8.75 3.72 10.18
CA GLN A 20 -9.89 4.08 11.02
C GLN A 20 -9.51 4.15 12.50
N TYR A 21 -8.78 3.15 13.00
CA TYR A 21 -8.35 3.10 14.40
C TYR A 21 -7.47 4.31 14.78
N TYR A 22 -6.39 4.56 14.04
CA TYR A 22 -5.48 5.66 14.37
C TYR A 22 -6.16 7.03 14.23
N THR A 23 -6.97 7.22 13.18
CA THR A 23 -7.75 8.46 13.03
C THR A 23 -8.74 8.65 14.18
N ALA A 24 -9.43 7.60 14.63
CA ALA A 24 -10.33 7.68 15.78
C ALA A 24 -9.60 8.00 17.09
N CYS A 25 -8.32 7.64 17.21
CA CYS A 25 -7.45 8.04 18.31
C CYS A 25 -6.84 9.44 18.16
N GLY A 26 -7.22 10.22 17.13
CA GLY A 26 -6.63 11.53 16.85
C GLY A 26 -5.17 11.48 16.39
N LYS A 27 -4.71 10.32 15.90
CA LYS A 27 -3.34 10.10 15.44
C LYS A 27 -3.27 10.02 13.92
N ASN A 28 -2.14 10.41 13.34
CA ASN A 28 -1.88 10.17 11.92
C ASN A 28 -1.53 8.68 11.71
N PRO A 29 -2.29 7.92 10.90
CA PRO A 29 -2.00 6.51 10.64
C PRO A 29 -0.60 6.28 10.05
N PHE A 30 -0.06 7.25 9.31
CA PHE A 30 1.23 7.12 8.63
C PHE A 30 2.45 7.36 9.54
N ASP A 31 2.24 7.70 10.80
CA ASP A 31 3.30 7.67 11.81
C ASP A 31 3.61 6.22 12.22
N TYR A 32 2.65 5.31 12.04
CA TYR A 32 2.72 3.91 12.43
C TYR A 32 2.75 2.95 11.23
N LEU A 33 2.36 3.43 10.05
CA LEU A 33 2.32 2.67 8.81
C LEU A 33 3.13 3.38 7.73
N PRO A 34 3.77 2.64 6.82
CA PRO A 34 4.29 3.27 5.61
C PRO A 34 3.14 3.96 4.86
N THR A 35 3.42 5.11 4.26
CA THR A 35 2.48 5.87 3.41
C THR A 35 1.78 4.92 2.44
N THR A 36 0.45 4.87 2.48
CA THR A 36 -0.35 3.87 1.78
C THR A 36 -1.58 4.48 1.12
N TYR A 37 -1.81 4.10 -0.13
CA TYR A 37 -2.94 4.51 -0.96
C TYR A 37 -3.75 3.28 -1.36
N LEU A 38 -5.08 3.38 -1.27
CA LEU A 38 -6.02 2.37 -1.75
C LEU A 38 -6.66 2.87 -3.05
N ILE A 39 -6.23 2.31 -4.17
CA ILE A 39 -6.74 2.64 -5.51
C ILE A 39 -7.76 1.58 -5.90
N LYS A 40 -8.99 1.95 -6.25
CA LYS A 40 -10.08 1.05 -6.65
C LYS A 40 -10.27 1.02 -8.17
N ASN A 41 -10.18 2.17 -8.83
CA ASN A 41 -10.50 2.30 -10.26
C ASN A 41 -9.27 2.57 -11.15
N GLY A 42 -8.12 1.99 -10.80
CA GLY A 42 -6.90 2.15 -11.58
C GLY A 42 -6.50 3.62 -11.75
N ALA A 43 -6.22 4.03 -12.99
CA ALA A 43 -5.78 5.39 -13.30
C ALA A 43 -6.90 6.44 -13.25
N GLU A 44 -8.17 6.04 -13.15
CA GLU A 44 -9.34 6.93 -13.08
C GLU A 44 -9.77 7.18 -11.62
N ASP A 45 -9.00 6.68 -10.64
CA ASP A 45 -9.31 6.82 -9.23
C ASP A 45 -8.79 8.15 -8.66
N GLU A 46 -9.61 8.90 -7.94
CA GLU A 46 -9.20 10.14 -7.26
C GLU A 46 -8.01 9.91 -6.28
N THR A 47 -7.92 8.71 -5.69
CA THR A 47 -6.79 8.33 -4.84
C THR A 47 -5.51 8.14 -5.64
N PHE A 48 -5.61 7.74 -6.91
CA PHE A 48 -4.49 7.70 -7.83
C PHE A 48 -4.02 9.11 -8.20
N ASP A 49 -4.95 10.04 -8.46
CA ASP A 49 -4.60 11.46 -8.69
C ASP A 49 -3.91 12.08 -7.47
N LYS A 50 -4.45 11.81 -6.28
CA LYS A 50 -3.83 12.21 -5.02
C LYS A 50 -2.42 11.63 -4.88
N PHE A 51 -2.24 10.35 -5.20
CA PHE A 51 -0.92 9.71 -5.21
C PHE A 51 0.03 10.44 -6.19
N LEU A 52 -0.40 10.78 -7.40
CA LEU A 52 0.45 11.49 -8.36
C LEU A 52 0.85 12.88 -7.83
N LEU A 53 -0.09 13.60 -7.25
CA LEU A 53 0.14 14.94 -6.69
C LEU A 53 1.12 14.89 -5.50
N GLU A 54 0.85 14.03 -4.52
CA GLU A 54 1.65 13.94 -3.29
C GLU A 54 3.05 13.34 -3.52
N THR A 55 3.23 12.54 -4.58
CA THR A 55 4.50 11.88 -4.87
C THR A 55 5.38 12.59 -5.89
N LYS A 56 4.85 13.59 -6.60
CA LYS A 56 5.57 14.36 -7.63
C LYS A 56 6.92 14.92 -7.16
N HIS A 57 7.01 15.32 -5.89
CA HIS A 57 8.19 15.97 -5.31
C HIS A 57 9.13 15.00 -4.60
N LEU A 58 8.78 13.71 -4.53
CA LEU A 58 9.60 12.73 -3.85
C LEU A 58 10.86 12.41 -4.67
N PRO A 59 11.94 11.96 -4.00
CA PRO A 59 13.16 11.56 -4.71
C PRO A 59 12.88 10.47 -5.75
N LYS A 60 13.57 10.53 -6.89
CA LYS A 60 13.43 9.56 -8.00
C LYS A 60 13.64 8.10 -7.59
N TYR A 61 14.40 7.86 -6.53
CA TYR A 61 14.67 6.52 -5.98
C TYR A 61 13.62 6.06 -4.96
N THR A 62 12.53 6.80 -4.78
CA THR A 62 11.38 6.36 -3.97
C THR A 62 10.79 5.11 -4.60
N CYS A 63 10.77 4.02 -3.84
CA CYS A 63 10.23 2.74 -4.28
C CYS A 63 8.86 2.52 -3.66
N TRP A 64 7.93 2.01 -4.44
CA TRP A 64 6.57 1.65 -4.05
C TRP A 64 6.38 0.15 -4.22
N ILE A 65 5.65 -0.46 -3.30
CA ILE A 65 5.16 -1.82 -3.43
C ILE A 65 3.67 -1.76 -3.78
N ILE A 66 3.30 -2.35 -4.92
CA ILE A 66 1.90 -2.56 -5.30
C ILE A 66 1.49 -3.99 -4.96
N LYS A 67 0.32 -4.11 -4.34
CA LYS A 67 -0.34 -5.37 -4.00
C LYS A 67 -1.79 -5.31 -4.47
N PRO A 68 -2.37 -6.36 -5.06
CA PRO A 68 -3.81 -6.42 -5.28
C PRO A 68 -4.59 -6.20 -3.97
N GLY A 69 -5.78 -5.64 -4.01
CA GLY A 69 -6.63 -5.46 -2.82
C GLY A 69 -7.38 -6.74 -2.43
N GLU A 70 -7.65 -7.61 -3.40
CA GLU A 70 -8.35 -8.88 -3.25
C GLU A 70 -7.44 -10.08 -3.55
N ASN A 71 -7.73 -11.22 -2.91
CA ASN A 71 -7.10 -12.52 -3.16
C ASN A 71 -5.55 -12.49 -3.07
N THR A 72 -5.01 -11.78 -2.08
CA THR A 72 -3.57 -11.66 -1.83
C THR A 72 -3.02 -12.79 -0.98
N ASN A 73 -2.99 -14.00 -1.53
CA ASN A 73 -2.35 -15.13 -0.87
C ASN A 73 -1.00 -15.46 -1.53
N ARG A 74 -0.03 -15.93 -0.74
CA ARG A 74 1.28 -16.45 -1.21
C ARG A 74 2.12 -15.45 -2.04
N GLY A 75 1.97 -14.15 -1.80
CA GLY A 75 2.75 -13.11 -2.48
C GLY A 75 2.45 -12.89 -3.97
N LYS A 76 1.41 -13.53 -4.52
CA LYS A 76 1.07 -13.40 -5.94
C LYS A 76 0.62 -11.98 -6.28
N GLY A 77 1.19 -11.45 -7.36
CA GLY A 77 0.87 -10.11 -7.87
C GLY A 77 1.55 -8.98 -7.11
N ILE A 78 2.47 -9.24 -6.18
CA ILE A 78 3.26 -8.16 -5.57
C ILE A 78 4.31 -7.69 -6.58
N LYS A 79 4.41 -6.37 -6.79
CA LYS A 79 5.43 -5.76 -7.65
C LYS A 79 6.03 -4.53 -6.99
N LEU A 80 7.32 -4.30 -7.21
CA LEU A 80 7.97 -3.04 -6.89
C LEU A 80 7.92 -2.10 -8.10
N CYS A 81 7.65 -0.83 -7.85
CA CYS A 81 7.58 0.21 -8.86
C CYS A 81 8.32 1.45 -8.37
N ASN A 82 9.11 2.05 -9.25
CA ASN A 82 9.83 3.29 -8.99
C ASN A 82 9.32 4.44 -9.87
N THR A 83 8.47 4.13 -10.85
CA THR A 83 7.85 5.13 -11.72
C THR A 83 6.33 4.97 -11.77
N THR A 84 5.65 6.09 -12.01
CA THR A 84 4.19 6.11 -12.25
C THR A 84 3.82 5.30 -13.49
N LYS A 85 4.67 5.31 -14.53
CA LYS A 85 4.48 4.50 -15.74
C LYS A 85 4.45 2.99 -15.45
N GLU A 86 5.37 2.49 -14.63
CA GLU A 86 5.39 1.07 -14.22
C GLU A 86 4.13 0.68 -13.45
N LEU A 87 3.65 1.58 -12.59
CA LEU A 87 2.44 1.40 -11.81
C LEU A 87 1.20 1.32 -12.72
N VAL A 88 1.04 2.27 -13.65
CA VAL A 88 -0.06 2.26 -14.63
C VAL A 88 -0.01 1.00 -15.50
N GLN A 89 1.18 0.64 -16.00
CA GLN A 89 1.35 -0.59 -16.78
C GLN A 89 0.93 -1.83 -15.99
N TYR A 90 1.34 -1.92 -14.71
CA TYR A 90 0.94 -3.02 -13.85
C TYR A 90 -0.59 -3.09 -13.68
N MET A 91 -1.26 -1.97 -13.40
CA MET A 91 -2.71 -1.93 -13.20
C MET A 91 -3.47 -2.31 -14.49
N ASN A 92 -2.94 -1.91 -15.65
CA ASN A 92 -3.52 -2.27 -16.95
C ASN A 92 -3.35 -3.77 -17.27
N SER A 93 -2.19 -4.36 -16.94
CA SER A 93 -1.91 -5.79 -17.13
C SER A 93 -2.68 -6.68 -16.16
N TYR A 94 -2.93 -6.21 -14.93
CA TYR A 94 -3.59 -6.97 -13.88
C TYR A 94 -4.87 -6.28 -13.44
N LYS A 95 -5.90 -6.25 -14.30
CA LYS A 95 -7.20 -5.63 -13.99
C LYS A 95 -7.83 -6.23 -12.73
N ARG A 96 -7.68 -5.54 -11.60
CA ARG A 96 -8.27 -5.87 -10.29
C ARG A 96 -9.17 -4.74 -9.82
N ARG A 97 -10.04 -5.07 -8.86
CA ARG A 97 -11.01 -4.14 -8.26
C ARG A 97 -10.37 -3.14 -7.31
N SER A 98 -9.20 -3.46 -6.77
CA SER A 98 -8.40 -2.51 -6.04
C SER A 98 -6.94 -2.91 -5.92
N TYR A 99 -6.10 -1.96 -5.53
CA TYR A 99 -4.68 -2.07 -5.30
C TYR A 99 -4.31 -1.28 -4.05
N ILE A 100 -3.40 -1.86 -3.27
CA ILE A 100 -2.67 -1.15 -2.23
C ILE A 100 -1.33 -0.73 -2.84
N VAL A 101 -1.11 0.58 -2.91
CA VAL A 101 0.18 1.19 -3.26
C VAL A 101 0.78 1.75 -1.99
N GLN A 102 1.89 1.18 -1.55
CA GLN A 102 2.50 1.49 -0.27
C GLN A 102 3.98 1.84 -0.46
N ARG A 103 4.49 2.80 0.30
CA ARG A 103 5.92 3.15 0.25
C ARG A 103 6.75 1.95 0.70
N TYR A 104 7.68 1.52 -0.13
CA TYR A 104 8.56 0.40 0.17
C TYR A 104 9.72 0.84 1.06
N ILE A 105 10.00 0.07 2.11
CA ILE A 105 11.13 0.32 3.01
C ILE A 105 12.42 -0.16 2.31
N THR A 106 13.14 0.78 1.71
CA THR A 106 14.37 0.53 0.93
C THR A 106 15.61 0.34 1.80
N ARG A 107 15.57 0.76 3.07
CA ARG A 107 16.66 0.61 4.04
C ARG A 107 16.21 -0.25 5.24
N PRO A 108 15.85 -1.52 5.04
CA PRO A 108 15.47 -2.39 6.14
C PRO A 108 16.70 -2.72 7.02
N LEU A 109 16.45 -3.07 8.28
CA LEU A 109 17.45 -3.76 9.08
C LEU A 109 17.83 -5.09 8.41
N LEU A 110 19.13 -5.39 8.36
CA LEU A 110 19.65 -6.60 7.74
C LEU A 110 20.31 -7.49 8.80
N ILE A 111 20.00 -8.78 8.76
CA ILE A 111 20.76 -9.82 9.47
C ILE A 111 21.44 -10.68 8.42
N ASN A 112 22.77 -10.80 8.49
CA ASN A 112 23.56 -11.53 7.50
C ASN A 112 23.26 -11.10 6.05
N LYS A 113 23.14 -9.79 5.81
CA LYS A 113 22.79 -9.20 4.51
C LYS A 113 21.43 -9.63 3.94
N ARG A 114 20.52 -10.16 4.77
CA ARG A 114 19.14 -10.50 4.37
C ARG A 114 18.13 -9.63 5.11
N LYS A 115 17.11 -9.18 4.37
CA LYS A 115 15.90 -8.56 4.93
C LYS A 115 15.06 -9.65 5.62
N PHE A 116 14.46 -9.31 6.74
CA PHE A 116 13.53 -10.17 7.47
C PHE A 116 12.28 -9.40 7.93
N ASP A 117 11.26 -10.14 8.35
CA ASP A 117 10.09 -9.64 9.06
C ASP A 117 9.92 -10.41 10.38
N ILE A 118 9.26 -9.79 11.36
CA ILE A 118 8.91 -10.43 12.64
C ILE A 118 7.52 -11.03 12.50
N ARG A 119 7.35 -12.27 12.99
CA ARG A 119 6.09 -13.00 12.98
C ARG A 119 5.43 -13.01 14.34
#